data_AF-A0AA35RXC0-F1
#
_entry.id   AF-A0AA35RXC0-F1
#
_cell.length_a   1.000
_cell.length_b   1.000
_cell.length_c   1.000
_cell.angle_alpha   90.00
_cell.angle_beta   90.00
_cell.angle_gamma   90.00
#
_symmetry.space_group_name_H-M   'P 1'
#
loop_
_entity.id
_entity.type
_entity.pdbx_description
1 polymer ?
#
loop_
_entity_poly.entity_id
_entity_poly.type
_entity_poly.pdbx_seq_one_letter_code
_entity_poly.pdbx_strand_id
1 'polypeptide(L)'
;MEMNTRLQVEHPITEMITGADLVEWQIKVAAGARLPRLQSDITSRGHAFEARIYAENPVSQSEFLPSPGVLRHLQAPPTSDKVRIDTGVRQGDEVAPFYDPMIAKLVVWDSDRSSALRLLQNSLAQYQVAGVDTNIDFLRRLASHQSFAATDVHTGFIPQHHEALFPPPSPLSEERLGEAVLALLAHESWQNHRPTDEDAFSPFSDSSGFQLNVRGRRVVKLNHQSTSYTVGVCYNGDGTYSVVKDVKEGDADWESGEGVRVGGRLSERGGSLLLEGFVGDRLVFSKHCSCERLTPYFHSEWWLQCRATAAGLYDVSYCR
;
A
#
# COMPACT_ATOMS: atom_id res chain seq x y z
N MET A 1 -16.50 2.52 -33.54
CA MET A 1 -16.08 1.18 -33.09
C MET A 1 -15.25 0.54 -34.18
N GLU A 2 -14.22 -0.20 -33.81
CA GLU A 2 -13.29 -0.89 -34.73
C GLU A 2 -13.07 -2.34 -34.27
N MET A 3 -12.41 -3.16 -35.09
CA MET A 3 -12.06 -4.55 -34.76
C MET A 3 -10.56 -4.66 -34.51
N ASN A 4 -10.20 -5.23 -33.35
CA ASN A 4 -8.79 -5.47 -32.99
C ASN A 4 -8.36 -6.88 -33.39
N THR A 5 -7.44 -7.00 -34.34
CA THR A 5 -6.89 -8.29 -34.84
C THR A 5 -5.76 -8.82 -33.97
N ARG A 6 -5.93 -8.77 -32.64
CA ARG A 6 -4.98 -9.25 -31.62
C ARG A 6 -5.72 -9.67 -30.35
N LEU A 7 -5.04 -10.38 -29.46
CA LEU A 7 -5.57 -10.62 -28.12
C LEU A 7 -5.84 -9.29 -27.42
N GLN A 8 -6.99 -9.18 -26.76
CA GLN A 8 -7.31 -8.00 -25.95
C GLN A 8 -6.54 -8.06 -24.63
N VAL A 9 -6.16 -6.90 -24.10
CA VAL A 9 -5.42 -6.84 -22.83
C VAL A 9 -6.30 -7.38 -21.70
N GLU A 10 -7.58 -7.01 -21.75
CA GLU A 10 -8.68 -7.42 -20.88
C GLU A 10 -9.24 -8.82 -21.17
N HIS A 11 -8.53 -9.69 -21.89
CA HIS A 11 -8.96 -11.07 -22.08
C HIS A 11 -9.15 -11.89 -20.79
N PRO A 12 -8.44 -11.65 -19.67
CA PRO A 12 -8.59 -12.48 -18.46
C PRO A 12 -10.02 -12.53 -17.92
N ILE A 13 -10.80 -11.44 -18.00
CA ILE A 13 -12.21 -11.48 -17.54
C ILE A 13 -13.05 -12.46 -18.35
N THR A 14 -12.73 -12.67 -19.63
CA THR A 14 -13.39 -13.66 -20.49
C THR A 14 -12.97 -15.07 -20.08
N GLU A 15 -11.68 -15.29 -19.81
CA GLU A 15 -11.17 -16.58 -19.35
C GLU A 15 -11.80 -16.98 -18.01
N MET A 16 -11.91 -16.04 -17.06
CA MET A 16 -12.46 -16.31 -15.72
C MET A 16 -13.94 -16.72 -15.76
N ILE A 17 -14.75 -16.19 -16.67
CA ILE A 17 -16.18 -16.55 -16.77
C ILE A 17 -16.46 -17.74 -17.69
N THR A 18 -15.56 -18.06 -18.62
CA THR A 18 -15.74 -19.16 -19.60
C THR A 18 -14.92 -20.41 -19.29
N GLY A 19 -13.88 -20.29 -18.46
CA GLY A 19 -12.89 -21.33 -18.22
C GLY A 19 -12.15 -21.73 -19.49
N ALA A 20 -11.99 -20.82 -20.45
CA ALA A 20 -11.17 -21.00 -21.64
C ALA A 20 -9.81 -20.31 -21.44
N ASP A 21 -8.74 -20.96 -21.89
CA ASP A 21 -7.42 -20.34 -22.02
C ASP A 21 -7.25 -19.87 -23.46
N LEU A 22 -7.35 -18.57 -23.67
CA LEU A 22 -7.38 -17.97 -25.00
C LEU A 22 -5.99 -17.99 -25.65
N VAL A 23 -4.92 -17.93 -24.86
CA VAL A 23 -3.55 -18.07 -25.37
C VAL A 23 -3.29 -19.50 -25.83
N GLU A 24 -3.74 -20.50 -25.06
CA GLU A 24 -3.67 -21.91 -25.45
C GLU A 24 -4.41 -22.14 -26.78
N TRP A 25 -5.60 -21.55 -26.94
CA TRP A 25 -6.37 -21.67 -28.18
C TRP A 25 -5.66 -21.00 -29.37
N GLN A 26 -5.04 -19.83 -29.16
CA GLN A 26 -4.24 -19.17 -30.18
C GLN A 26 -3.09 -20.07 -30.66
N ILE A 27 -2.37 -20.71 -29.75
CA ILE A 27 -1.27 -21.63 -30.08
C ILE A 27 -1.80 -22.85 -30.85
N LYS A 28 -2.90 -23.46 -30.40
CA LYS A 28 -3.52 -24.63 -31.07
C LYS A 28 -3.92 -24.30 -32.51
N VAL A 29 -4.61 -23.18 -32.72
CA VAL A 29 -5.06 -22.75 -34.06
C VAL A 29 -3.88 -22.38 -34.95
N ALA A 30 -2.86 -21.70 -34.41
CA ALA A 30 -1.63 -21.39 -35.15
C ALA A 30 -0.89 -22.67 -35.62
N ALA A 31 -1.00 -23.77 -34.86
CA ALA A 31 -0.50 -25.09 -35.24
C ALA A 31 -1.42 -25.88 -36.21
N GLY A 32 -2.50 -25.27 -36.70
CA GLY A 32 -3.44 -25.89 -37.65
C GLY A 32 -4.53 -26.75 -37.00
N ALA A 33 -4.64 -26.76 -35.66
CA ALA A 33 -5.73 -27.45 -34.98
C ALA A 33 -7.07 -26.70 -35.16
N ARG A 34 -8.18 -27.43 -34.97
CA ARG A 34 -9.51 -26.83 -34.88
C ARG A 34 -9.74 -26.19 -33.51
N LEU A 35 -10.74 -25.31 -33.41
CA LEU A 35 -11.20 -24.79 -32.13
C LEU A 35 -11.62 -25.94 -31.20
N PRO A 36 -11.26 -25.90 -29.91
CA PRO A 36 -11.48 -27.03 -28.99
C PRO A 36 -12.90 -27.11 -28.43
N ARG A 37 -13.74 -26.10 -28.66
CA ARG A 37 -15.13 -26.03 -28.21
C ARG A 37 -16.04 -25.55 -29.33
N LEU A 38 -17.27 -26.07 -29.38
CA LEU A 38 -18.33 -25.52 -30.21
C LEU A 38 -18.96 -24.30 -29.51
N GLN A 39 -19.69 -23.47 -30.26
CA GLN A 39 -20.37 -22.30 -29.69
C GLN A 39 -21.33 -22.68 -28.55
N SER A 40 -22.00 -23.83 -28.65
CA SER A 40 -22.91 -24.35 -27.61
C SER A 40 -22.20 -24.73 -26.30
N ASP A 41 -20.89 -24.99 -26.36
CA ASP A 41 -20.10 -25.42 -25.20
C ASP A 41 -19.51 -24.23 -24.43
N ILE A 42 -19.61 -23.01 -24.99
CA ILE A 42 -19.12 -21.77 -24.37
C ILE A 42 -20.21 -21.24 -23.43
N THR A 43 -20.10 -21.56 -22.15
CA THR A 43 -20.97 -21.03 -21.10
C THR A 43 -20.28 -19.93 -20.32
N SER A 44 -20.99 -18.84 -20.03
CA SER A 44 -20.54 -17.81 -19.10
C SER A 44 -21.10 -18.10 -17.70
N ARG A 45 -20.23 -18.20 -16.69
CA ARG A 45 -20.60 -18.46 -15.30
C ARG A 45 -19.99 -17.39 -14.39
N GLY A 46 -20.82 -16.86 -13.49
CA GLY A 46 -20.40 -15.82 -12.56
C GLY A 46 -20.14 -14.47 -13.22
N HIS A 47 -19.32 -13.66 -12.56
CA HIS A 47 -18.92 -12.33 -13.03
C HIS A 47 -17.47 -12.07 -12.67
N ALA A 48 -16.73 -11.41 -13.56
CA ALA A 48 -15.36 -11.02 -13.33
C ALA A 48 -15.17 -9.51 -13.51
N PHE A 49 -14.26 -8.94 -12.73
CA PHE A 49 -13.75 -7.59 -12.93
C PHE A 49 -12.24 -7.63 -13.14
N GLU A 50 -11.74 -6.71 -13.96
CA GLU A 50 -10.31 -6.45 -14.10
C GLU A 50 -10.02 -5.00 -13.76
N ALA A 51 -8.96 -4.79 -12.99
CA ALA A 51 -8.37 -3.50 -12.70
C ALA A 51 -6.92 -3.48 -13.17
N ARG A 52 -6.55 -2.47 -13.96
CA ARG A 52 -5.17 -2.27 -14.43
C ARG A 52 -4.43 -1.38 -13.45
N ILE A 53 -3.43 -1.95 -12.80
CA ILE A 53 -2.58 -1.25 -11.84
C ILE A 53 -1.48 -0.55 -12.63
N TYR A 54 -1.49 0.77 -12.62
CA TYR A 54 -0.55 1.61 -13.36
C TYR A 54 0.34 2.40 -12.40
N ALA A 55 1.61 2.58 -12.79
CA ALA A 55 2.53 3.54 -12.20
C ALA A 55 2.22 4.94 -12.75
N GLU A 56 1.12 5.52 -12.29
CA GLU A 56 0.59 6.81 -12.72
C GLU A 56 0.15 7.61 -11.49
N ASN A 57 0.15 8.93 -11.61
CA ASN A 57 -0.36 9.84 -10.58
C ASN A 57 -1.71 10.44 -10.99
N PRO A 58 -2.85 9.91 -10.49
CA PRO A 58 -4.18 10.40 -10.85
C PRO A 58 -4.44 11.86 -10.43
N VAL A 59 -3.71 12.37 -9.43
CA VAL A 59 -3.96 13.69 -8.80
C VAL A 59 -2.98 14.76 -9.31
N SER A 60 -2.16 14.43 -10.31
CA SER A 60 -1.21 15.36 -10.91
C SER A 60 -1.90 16.44 -11.75
N GLN A 61 -1.19 17.54 -12.06
CA GLN A 61 -1.72 18.68 -12.81
C GLN A 61 -2.30 18.34 -14.19
N SER A 62 -1.89 17.21 -14.78
CA SER A 62 -2.40 16.73 -16.06
C SER A 62 -3.13 15.40 -15.98
N GLU A 63 -3.44 14.91 -14.76
CA GLU A 63 -4.11 13.64 -14.44
C GLU A 63 -3.43 12.40 -15.07
N PHE A 64 -3.17 11.36 -14.27
CA PHE A 64 -2.53 10.12 -14.74
C PHE A 64 -1.17 10.31 -15.43
N LEU A 65 -0.37 11.31 -15.00
CA LEU A 65 1.01 11.39 -15.47
C LEU A 65 1.77 10.11 -15.07
N PRO A 66 2.54 9.50 -15.99
CA PRO A 66 3.39 8.37 -15.68
C PRO A 66 4.37 8.69 -14.54
N SER A 67 4.56 7.75 -13.64
CA SER A 67 5.43 7.84 -12.47
C SER A 67 6.54 6.79 -12.58
N PRO A 68 7.57 7.02 -13.43
CA PRO A 68 8.69 6.09 -13.54
C PRO A 68 9.51 6.08 -12.25
N GLY A 69 10.07 4.92 -11.91
CA GLY A 69 10.88 4.76 -10.71
C GLY A 69 10.99 3.31 -10.24
N VAL A 70 11.69 3.11 -9.13
CA VAL A 70 11.93 1.78 -8.57
C VAL A 70 10.78 1.37 -7.66
N LEU A 71 10.26 0.16 -7.85
CA LEU A 71 9.25 -0.47 -6.99
C LEU A 71 9.91 -0.92 -5.68
N ARG A 72 10.12 0.00 -4.74
CA ARG A 72 10.78 -0.26 -3.45
C ARG A 72 10.02 -1.27 -2.60
N HIS A 73 8.69 -1.26 -2.70
CA HIS A 73 7.81 -2.27 -2.11
C HIS A 73 6.74 -2.63 -3.13
N LEU A 74 6.49 -3.92 -3.29
CA LEU A 74 5.39 -4.42 -4.11
C LEU A 74 4.82 -5.67 -3.45
N GLN A 75 3.58 -5.58 -3.00
CA GLN A 75 2.83 -6.71 -2.50
C GLN A 75 1.42 -6.69 -3.07
N ALA A 76 1.14 -7.65 -3.96
CA ALA A 76 -0.18 -7.91 -4.49
C ALA A 76 -1.04 -8.68 -3.47
N PRO A 77 -2.38 -8.64 -3.57
CA PRO A 77 -3.26 -9.48 -2.76
C PRO A 77 -2.96 -10.96 -2.99
N PRO A 78 -3.23 -11.84 -2.01
CA PRO A 78 -3.06 -13.28 -2.17
C PRO A 78 -3.86 -13.81 -3.36
N THR A 79 -3.21 -14.58 -4.21
CA THR A 79 -3.87 -15.25 -5.33
C THR A 79 -4.74 -16.41 -4.84
N SER A 80 -5.80 -16.70 -5.57
CA SER A 80 -6.70 -17.82 -5.33
C SER A 80 -7.44 -18.16 -6.62
N ASP A 81 -8.27 -19.19 -6.61
CA ASP A 81 -9.16 -19.51 -7.75
C ASP A 81 -10.08 -18.34 -8.14
N LYS A 82 -10.28 -17.37 -7.25
CA LYS A 82 -11.10 -16.18 -7.45
C LYS A 82 -10.30 -14.89 -7.68
N VAL A 83 -8.99 -14.89 -7.41
CA VAL A 83 -8.11 -13.71 -7.51
C VAL A 83 -6.88 -14.06 -8.31
N ARG A 84 -6.79 -13.51 -9.51
CA ARG A 84 -5.69 -13.69 -10.47
C ARG A 84 -4.92 -12.39 -10.62
N ILE A 85 -3.59 -12.49 -10.59
CA ILE A 85 -2.68 -11.38 -10.84
C ILE A 85 -1.81 -11.73 -12.05
N ASP A 86 -1.95 -10.97 -13.13
CA ASP A 86 -1.02 -11.02 -14.26
C ASP A 86 -0.06 -9.84 -14.12
N THR A 87 1.22 -10.09 -13.85
CA THR A 87 2.23 -9.03 -13.69
C THR A 87 3.51 -9.37 -14.44
N GLY A 88 4.18 -8.33 -14.95
CA GLY A 88 5.48 -8.43 -15.62
C GLY A 88 6.64 -7.89 -14.79
N VAL A 89 6.40 -7.50 -13.52
CA VAL A 89 7.39 -6.87 -12.64
C VAL A 89 7.42 -7.56 -11.27
N ARG A 90 8.49 -7.31 -10.53
CA ARG A 90 8.66 -7.73 -9.12
C ARG A 90 9.20 -6.58 -8.28
N GLN A 91 9.13 -6.72 -6.96
CA GLN A 91 9.75 -5.76 -6.04
C GLN A 91 11.23 -5.58 -6.36
N GLY A 92 11.67 -4.32 -6.42
CA GLY A 92 13.03 -3.91 -6.77
C GLY A 92 13.24 -3.60 -8.25
N ASP A 93 12.31 -3.98 -9.13
CA ASP A 93 12.38 -3.60 -10.54
C ASP A 93 12.11 -2.10 -10.75
N GLU A 94 12.63 -1.55 -11.84
CA GLU A 94 12.40 -0.17 -12.28
C GLU A 94 11.30 -0.11 -13.34
N VAL A 95 10.28 0.73 -13.11
CA VAL A 95 9.31 1.11 -14.13
C VAL A 95 9.92 2.20 -15.00
N ALA A 96 10.42 1.81 -16.17
CA ALA A 96 11.08 2.72 -17.09
C ALA A 96 10.08 3.62 -17.85
N PRO A 97 10.46 4.86 -18.21
CA PRO A 97 9.58 5.78 -18.93
C PRO A 97 9.38 5.44 -20.41
N PHE A 98 10.08 4.41 -20.93
CA PHE A 98 10.08 4.05 -22.35
C PHE A 98 9.00 3.02 -22.74
N TYR A 99 8.28 2.48 -21.75
CA TYR A 99 7.26 1.44 -21.93
C TYR A 99 5.94 1.87 -21.28
N ASP A 100 4.88 1.08 -21.52
CA ASP A 100 3.59 1.24 -20.84
C ASP A 100 3.80 1.10 -19.31
N PRO A 101 3.34 2.04 -18.47
CA PRO A 101 3.59 2.02 -17.02
C PRO A 101 2.75 0.99 -16.24
N MET A 102 2.23 -0.05 -16.92
CA MET A 102 1.39 -1.07 -16.30
C MET A 102 2.21 -1.98 -15.39
N ILE A 103 1.87 -2.01 -14.11
CA ILE A 103 2.48 -2.88 -13.09
C ILE A 103 1.84 -4.27 -13.14
N ALA A 104 0.51 -4.32 -13.16
CA ALA A 104 -0.22 -5.59 -13.11
C ALA A 104 -1.67 -5.44 -13.59
N LYS A 105 -2.29 -6.57 -13.94
CA LYS A 105 -3.76 -6.71 -14.00
C LYS A 105 -4.22 -7.49 -12.78
N LEU A 106 -5.08 -6.88 -11.97
CA LEU A 106 -5.82 -7.53 -10.91
C LEU A 106 -7.16 -7.98 -11.47
N VAL A 107 -7.38 -9.30 -11.50
CA VAL A 107 -8.60 -9.90 -12.03
C VAL A 107 -9.26 -10.66 -10.89
N VAL A 108 -10.54 -10.38 -10.65
CA VAL A 108 -11.33 -11.10 -9.65
C VAL A 108 -12.55 -11.73 -10.28
N TRP A 109 -13.02 -12.83 -9.71
CA TRP A 109 -14.23 -13.53 -10.13
C TRP A 109 -15.04 -13.99 -8.94
N ASP A 110 -16.37 -13.92 -9.06
CA ASP A 110 -17.27 -14.60 -8.13
C ASP A 110 -18.59 -15.01 -8.81
N SER A 111 -19.49 -15.67 -8.08
CA SER A 111 -20.77 -16.18 -8.58
C SER A 111 -21.72 -15.11 -9.10
N ASP A 112 -21.58 -13.87 -8.63
CA ASP A 112 -22.39 -12.73 -9.02
C ASP A 112 -21.58 -11.43 -9.01
N ARG A 113 -22.09 -10.41 -9.71
CA ARG A 113 -21.42 -9.12 -9.86
C ARG A 113 -21.18 -8.42 -8.52
N SER A 114 -22.12 -8.46 -7.59
CA SER A 114 -21.97 -7.76 -6.30
C SER A 114 -20.90 -8.42 -5.44
N SER A 115 -20.83 -9.75 -5.44
CA SER A 115 -19.77 -10.52 -4.77
C SER A 115 -18.40 -10.28 -5.40
N ALA A 116 -18.31 -10.31 -6.73
CA ALA A 116 -17.07 -9.99 -7.45
C ALA A 116 -16.61 -8.54 -7.20
N LEU A 117 -17.53 -7.59 -7.10
CA LEU A 117 -17.20 -6.19 -6.81
C LEU A 117 -16.66 -6.01 -5.38
N ARG A 118 -17.26 -6.66 -4.38
CA ARG A 118 -16.72 -6.68 -3.02
C ARG A 118 -15.32 -7.31 -2.97
N LEU A 119 -15.11 -8.38 -3.73
CA LEU A 119 -13.81 -9.02 -3.84
C LEU A 119 -12.77 -8.09 -4.50
N LEU A 120 -13.16 -7.33 -5.53
CA LEU A 120 -12.30 -6.32 -6.15
C LEU A 120 -11.90 -5.25 -5.15
N GLN A 121 -12.88 -4.69 -4.42
CA GLN A 121 -12.65 -3.66 -3.40
C GLN A 121 -11.66 -4.14 -2.32
N ASN A 122 -11.88 -5.34 -1.79
CA ASN A 122 -10.99 -5.95 -0.80
C ASN A 122 -9.59 -6.23 -1.36
N SER A 123 -9.50 -6.72 -2.59
CA SER A 123 -8.23 -7.04 -3.26
C SER A 123 -7.41 -5.77 -3.54
N LEU A 124 -8.06 -4.69 -3.97
CA LEU A 124 -7.42 -3.38 -4.14
C LEU A 124 -6.95 -2.78 -2.80
N ALA A 125 -7.70 -2.95 -1.71
CA ALA A 125 -7.31 -2.47 -0.39
C ALA A 125 -6.09 -3.20 0.20
N GLN A 126 -5.86 -4.45 -0.22
CA GLN A 126 -4.70 -5.25 0.18
C GLN A 126 -3.45 -4.97 -0.66
N TYR A 127 -3.60 -4.30 -1.81
CA TYR A 127 -2.50 -4.02 -2.73
C TYR A 127 -1.58 -2.94 -2.16
N GLN A 128 -0.27 -3.17 -2.23
CA GLN A 128 0.74 -2.29 -1.65
C GLN A 128 1.84 -2.01 -2.68
N VAL A 129 2.06 -0.74 -3.00
CA VAL A 129 3.15 -0.26 -3.87
C VAL A 129 3.83 0.96 -3.24
N ALA A 130 5.16 0.93 -3.11
CA ALA A 130 5.98 2.10 -2.77
C ALA A 130 7.07 2.34 -3.81
N GLY A 131 7.46 3.61 -3.93
CA GLY A 131 8.57 4.07 -4.76
C GLY A 131 8.14 4.74 -6.07
N VAL A 132 6.88 4.54 -6.47
CA VAL A 132 6.20 5.22 -7.57
C VAL A 132 4.79 5.63 -7.12
N ASP A 133 4.18 6.60 -7.81
CA ASP A 133 2.75 6.86 -7.68
C ASP A 133 1.95 5.77 -8.40
N THR A 134 0.73 5.50 -7.94
CA THR A 134 -0.15 4.52 -8.58
C THR A 134 -1.59 4.98 -8.70
N ASN A 135 -2.33 4.38 -9.63
CA ASN A 135 -3.76 4.60 -9.80
C ASN A 135 -4.65 3.77 -8.83
N ILE A 136 -4.08 3.04 -7.87
CA ILE A 136 -4.81 2.11 -7.00
C ILE A 136 -5.93 2.82 -6.24
N ASP A 137 -5.66 3.99 -5.65
CA ASP A 137 -6.67 4.72 -4.88
C ASP A 137 -7.78 5.28 -5.75
N PHE A 138 -7.47 5.63 -6.99
CA PHE A 138 -8.50 5.99 -7.98
C PHE A 138 -9.40 4.78 -8.27
N LEU A 139 -8.82 3.60 -8.49
CA LEU A 139 -9.57 2.36 -8.72
C LEU A 139 -10.42 1.97 -7.50
N ARG A 140 -9.91 2.15 -6.27
CA ARG A 140 -10.67 1.92 -5.03
C ARG A 140 -11.90 2.81 -4.95
N ARG A 141 -11.76 4.11 -5.26
CA ARG A 141 -12.87 5.07 -5.28
C ARG A 141 -13.88 4.73 -6.36
N LEU A 142 -13.42 4.40 -7.57
CA LEU A 142 -14.28 3.98 -8.68
C LEU A 142 -15.07 2.71 -8.34
N ALA A 143 -14.40 1.68 -7.85
CA ALA A 143 -15.03 0.41 -7.47
C ALA A 143 -16.02 0.58 -6.30
N SER A 144 -15.84 1.59 -5.46
CA SER A 144 -16.73 1.91 -4.33
C SER A 144 -17.85 2.89 -4.69
N HIS A 145 -17.84 3.46 -5.90
CA HIS A 145 -18.81 4.45 -6.31
C HIS A 145 -20.21 3.84 -6.48
N GLN A 146 -21.23 4.48 -5.93
CA GLN A 146 -22.60 3.95 -5.90
C GLN A 146 -23.16 3.70 -7.32
N SER A 147 -22.94 4.62 -8.27
CA SER A 147 -23.36 4.44 -9.68
C SER A 147 -22.67 3.23 -10.33
N PHE A 148 -21.39 2.98 -10.01
CA PHE A 148 -20.68 1.81 -10.50
C PHE A 148 -21.30 0.53 -9.94
N ALA A 149 -21.60 0.49 -8.63
CA ALA A 149 -22.28 -0.64 -8.00
C ALA A 149 -23.68 -0.88 -8.60
N ALA A 150 -24.41 0.18 -8.94
CA ALA A 150 -25.75 0.14 -9.55
C ALA A 150 -25.74 -0.26 -11.04
N THR A 151 -24.58 -0.42 -11.68
CA THR A 151 -24.44 -0.67 -13.13
C THR A 151 -24.87 0.53 -13.99
N ASP A 152 -24.91 1.72 -13.41
CA ASP A 152 -25.10 2.98 -14.12
C ASP A 152 -23.74 3.45 -14.64
N VAL A 153 -23.28 2.81 -15.73
CA VAL A 153 -21.94 3.01 -16.30
C VAL A 153 -22.04 3.29 -17.80
N HIS A 154 -21.26 4.27 -18.26
CA HIS A 154 -21.08 4.60 -19.68
C HIS A 154 -19.68 5.18 -19.91
N THR A 155 -19.31 5.43 -21.16
CA THR A 155 -17.96 5.93 -21.52
C THR A 155 -17.64 7.33 -20.98
N GLY A 156 -18.64 8.05 -20.46
CA GLY A 156 -18.50 9.35 -19.82
C GLY A 156 -18.53 9.29 -18.29
N PHE A 157 -18.51 8.11 -17.69
CA PHE A 157 -18.63 7.91 -16.23
C PHE A 157 -17.55 8.67 -15.45
N ILE A 158 -16.29 8.60 -15.89
CA ILE A 158 -15.18 9.26 -15.20
C ILE A 158 -15.35 10.79 -15.22
N PRO A 159 -15.55 11.45 -16.38
CA PRO A 159 -15.86 12.88 -16.41
C PRO A 159 -17.09 13.27 -15.60
N GLN A 160 -18.15 12.46 -15.62
CA GLN A 160 -19.39 12.74 -14.90
C GLN A 160 -19.20 12.72 -13.37
N HIS A 161 -18.37 11.81 -12.87
CA HIS A 161 -18.13 11.63 -11.43
C HIS A 161 -16.74 12.13 -11.00
N HIS A 162 -16.17 13.08 -11.75
CA HIS A 162 -14.80 13.57 -11.56
C HIS A 162 -14.53 14.01 -10.12
N GLU A 163 -15.40 14.85 -9.53
CA GLU A 163 -15.22 15.36 -8.16
C GLU A 163 -15.08 14.22 -7.12
N ALA A 164 -15.86 13.15 -7.26
CA ALA A 164 -15.78 12.00 -6.37
C ALA A 164 -14.54 11.12 -6.65
N LEU A 165 -14.11 11.06 -7.91
CA LEU A 165 -12.97 10.25 -8.37
C LEU A 165 -11.63 10.99 -8.30
N PHE A 166 -11.61 12.29 -7.99
CA PHE A 166 -10.42 13.13 -7.84
C PHE A 166 -10.63 14.18 -6.74
N PRO A 167 -10.85 13.75 -5.46
CA PRO A 167 -10.99 14.69 -4.38
C PRO A 167 -9.67 15.44 -4.17
N PRO A 168 -9.72 16.69 -3.69
CA PRO A 168 -8.54 17.47 -3.43
C PRO A 168 -7.66 16.77 -2.38
N PRO A 169 -6.33 16.92 -2.45
CA PRO A 169 -5.44 16.40 -1.43
C PRO A 169 -5.83 17.00 -0.08
N SER A 170 -6.03 16.13 0.90
CA SER A 170 -6.33 16.53 2.27
C SER A 170 -5.09 16.32 3.15
N PRO A 171 -4.87 17.19 4.16
CA PRO A 171 -3.81 16.97 5.13
C PRO A 171 -3.96 15.62 5.84
N LEU A 172 -2.85 15.01 6.21
CA LEU A 172 -2.88 13.81 7.04
C LEU A 172 -3.57 14.12 8.38
N SER A 173 -4.47 13.22 8.78
CA SER A 173 -5.06 13.27 10.12
C SER A 173 -4.01 12.96 11.17
N GLU A 174 -4.25 13.41 12.41
CA GLU A 174 -3.36 13.12 13.54
C GLU A 174 -3.23 11.62 13.79
N GLU A 175 -4.31 10.85 13.58
CA GLU A 175 -4.26 9.39 13.65
C GLU A 175 -3.25 8.82 12.65
N ARG A 176 -3.25 9.28 11.38
CA ARG A 176 -2.32 8.81 10.35
C ARG A 176 -0.87 9.23 10.65
N LEU A 177 -0.67 10.41 11.20
CA LEU A 177 0.66 10.83 11.68
C LEU A 177 1.12 9.99 12.88
N GLY A 178 0.19 9.64 13.79
CA GLY A 178 0.44 8.75 14.92
C GLY A 178 0.82 7.34 14.49
N GLU A 179 0.09 6.75 13.56
CA GLU A 179 0.46 5.50 12.88
C GLU A 179 1.87 5.59 12.30
N ALA A 180 2.19 6.73 11.70
CA ALA A 180 3.47 6.94 11.09
C ALA A 180 4.64 7.01 12.07
N VAL A 181 4.46 7.74 13.15
CA VAL A 181 5.46 7.77 14.22
C VAL A 181 5.64 6.39 14.86
N LEU A 182 4.56 5.65 15.10
CA LEU A 182 4.63 4.30 15.67
C LEU A 182 5.44 3.34 14.80
N ALA A 183 5.20 3.35 13.49
CA ALA A 183 5.94 2.57 12.52
C ALA A 183 7.44 2.89 12.53
N LEU A 184 7.80 4.18 12.56
CA LEU A 184 9.19 4.62 12.66
C LEU A 184 9.85 4.14 13.96
N LEU A 185 9.20 4.36 15.10
CA LEU A 185 9.68 3.94 16.43
C LEU A 185 9.93 2.43 16.48
N ALA A 186 9.01 1.66 15.93
CA ALA A 186 9.13 0.21 15.91
C ALA A 186 10.27 -0.28 15.02
N HIS A 187 10.49 0.39 13.89
CA HIS A 187 11.60 0.09 13.01
C HIS A 187 12.94 0.34 13.70
N GLU A 188 13.08 1.49 14.35
CA GLU A 188 14.27 1.86 15.13
C GLU A 188 14.52 0.86 16.27
N SER A 189 13.47 0.54 17.04
CA SER A 189 13.54 -0.48 18.09
C SER A 189 14.07 -1.80 17.52
N TRP A 190 13.54 -2.28 16.40
CA TRP A 190 13.99 -3.53 15.81
C TRP A 190 15.43 -3.47 15.29
N GLN A 191 15.83 -2.37 14.65
CA GLN A 191 17.21 -2.21 14.19
C GLN A 191 18.19 -2.26 15.37
N ASN A 192 17.86 -1.60 16.48
CA ASN A 192 18.72 -1.53 17.65
C ASN A 192 18.66 -2.80 18.53
N HIS A 193 17.62 -3.62 18.40
CA HIS A 193 17.55 -4.94 19.05
C HIS A 193 18.48 -5.98 18.41
N ARG A 194 19.17 -5.67 17.31
CA ARG A 194 20.24 -6.54 16.80
C ARG A 194 21.46 -6.37 17.70
N PRO A 195 21.83 -7.39 18.51
CA PRO A 195 23.01 -7.29 19.34
C PRO A 195 24.22 -7.09 18.42
N THR A 196 25.05 -6.10 18.72
CA THR A 196 26.38 -6.06 18.14
C THR A 196 27.21 -7.18 18.77
N ASP A 197 28.15 -7.75 18.02
CA ASP A 197 29.04 -8.78 18.56
C ASP A 197 29.90 -8.26 19.73
N GLU A 198 30.02 -6.94 19.88
CA GLU A 198 30.83 -6.29 20.91
C GLU A 198 30.11 -6.09 22.25
N ASP A 199 28.81 -5.75 22.26
CA ASP A 199 28.03 -5.57 23.49
C ASP A 199 26.53 -5.82 23.27
N ALA A 200 26.11 -7.07 23.46
CA ALA A 200 24.73 -7.50 23.29
C ALA A 200 23.73 -6.89 24.29
N PHE A 201 24.22 -6.25 25.38
CA PHE A 201 23.38 -5.71 26.45
C PHE A 201 23.60 -4.21 26.66
N SER A 202 24.12 -3.51 25.64
CA SER A 202 24.38 -2.09 25.72
C SER A 202 23.09 -1.31 26.02
N PRO A 203 23.01 -0.52 27.11
CA PRO A 203 21.82 0.30 27.38
C PRO A 203 21.64 1.41 26.34
N PHE A 204 22.67 1.69 25.52
CA PHE A 204 22.61 2.70 24.46
C PHE A 204 21.94 2.21 23.18
N SER A 205 21.66 0.90 23.05
CA SER A 205 20.83 0.37 21.98
C SER A 205 19.33 0.43 22.32
N ASP A 206 18.96 0.82 23.54
CA ASP A 206 17.55 0.95 23.91
C ASP A 206 16.91 2.20 23.27
N SER A 207 15.77 2.00 22.59
CA SER A 207 14.96 3.06 21.98
C SER A 207 13.83 3.54 22.90
N SER A 208 13.91 3.28 24.21
CA SER A 208 12.92 3.69 25.21
C SER A 208 12.82 5.21 25.46
N GLY A 209 13.77 5.99 24.92
CA GLY A 209 13.82 7.44 25.09
C GLY A 209 14.22 7.86 26.51
N PHE A 210 14.97 7.03 27.24
CA PHE A 210 15.39 7.30 28.61
C PHE A 210 16.07 8.67 28.78
N GLN A 211 15.59 9.46 29.75
CA GLN A 211 16.21 10.70 30.23
C GLN A 211 16.13 10.77 31.75
N LEU A 212 17.14 11.36 32.40
CA LEU A 212 17.15 11.53 33.85
C LEU A 212 16.16 12.61 34.28
N ASN A 213 15.25 12.27 35.19
CA ASN A 213 14.29 13.18 35.85
C ASN A 213 13.25 13.86 34.94
N VAL A 214 13.24 13.56 33.64
CA VAL A 214 12.28 14.09 32.66
C VAL A 214 11.82 12.98 31.72
N ARG A 215 10.67 13.17 31.06
CA ARG A 215 10.23 12.24 30.02
C ARG A 215 11.07 12.41 28.77
N GLY A 216 11.37 11.30 28.12
CA GLY A 216 11.94 11.30 26.78
C GLY A 216 11.05 12.09 25.84
N ARG A 217 11.66 12.96 25.03
CA ARG A 217 10.96 13.69 23.97
C ARG A 217 11.79 13.74 22.71
N ARG A 218 11.12 13.69 21.57
CA ARG A 218 11.74 13.93 20.27
C ARG A 218 10.78 14.62 19.33
N VAL A 219 11.34 15.33 18.36
CA VAL A 219 10.59 15.91 17.25
C VAL A 219 10.95 15.13 15.98
N VAL A 220 9.94 14.65 15.27
CA VAL A 220 10.07 13.92 14.02
C VAL A 220 9.50 14.78 12.90
N LYS A 221 10.26 14.95 11.81
CA LYS A 221 9.81 15.64 10.60
C LYS A 221 9.37 14.59 9.58
N LEU A 222 8.08 14.58 9.25
CA LEU A 222 7.46 13.68 8.28
C LEU A 222 7.09 14.46 7.03
N ASN A 223 7.51 13.99 5.86
CA ASN A 223 7.11 14.58 4.60
C ASN A 223 6.10 13.68 3.90
N HIS A 224 4.96 14.24 3.52
CA HIS A 224 3.94 13.58 2.72
C HIS A 224 3.51 14.51 1.59
N GLN A 225 3.71 14.06 0.35
CA GLN A 225 3.54 14.88 -0.85
C GLN A 225 4.34 16.20 -0.73
N SER A 226 3.68 17.35 -0.87
CA SER A 226 4.27 18.68 -0.73
C SER A 226 4.18 19.26 0.68
N THR A 227 3.62 18.52 1.64
CA THR A 227 3.42 18.99 3.02
C THR A 227 4.43 18.36 3.97
N SER A 228 5.08 19.19 4.78
CA SER A 228 5.95 18.74 5.87
C SER A 228 5.22 18.89 7.21
N TYR A 229 5.24 17.84 8.01
CA TYR A 229 4.63 17.77 9.33
C TYR A 229 5.73 17.68 10.38
N THR A 230 5.65 18.54 11.39
CA THR A 230 6.54 18.49 12.55
C THR A 230 5.79 17.84 13.69
N VAL A 231 6.20 16.64 14.09
CA VAL A 231 5.46 15.79 15.02
C VAL A 231 6.25 15.62 16.32
N GLY A 232 5.68 16.07 17.43
CA GLY A 232 6.22 15.86 18.76
C GLY A 232 5.88 14.47 19.27
N VAL A 233 6.87 13.79 19.84
CA VAL A 233 6.72 12.44 20.39
C VAL A 233 7.20 12.46 21.84
N CYS A 234 6.29 12.18 22.77
CA CYS A 234 6.57 12.00 24.19
C CYS A 234 6.55 10.51 24.54
N TYR A 235 7.56 10.06 25.29
CA TYR A 235 7.67 8.70 25.81
C TYR A 235 7.02 8.66 27.20
N ASN A 236 5.92 7.92 27.36
CA ASN A 236 5.12 7.96 28.60
C ASN A 236 5.65 7.04 29.72
N GLY A 237 6.68 6.24 29.46
CA GLY A 237 7.29 5.32 30.42
C GLY A 237 6.53 4.00 30.64
N ASP A 238 5.32 3.88 30.13
CA ASP A 238 4.48 2.67 30.16
C ASP A 238 4.49 1.89 28.82
N GLY A 239 5.45 2.20 27.93
CA GLY A 239 5.53 1.67 26.57
C GLY A 239 4.63 2.38 25.56
N THR A 240 3.84 3.37 25.99
CA THR A 240 3.04 4.20 25.08
C THR A 240 3.73 5.51 24.73
N TYR A 241 3.27 6.11 23.63
CA TYR A 241 3.75 7.37 23.13
C TYR A 241 2.58 8.35 23.00
N SER A 242 2.86 9.64 23.16
CA SER A 242 1.89 10.69 22.83
C SER A 242 2.41 11.43 21.61
N VAL A 243 1.55 11.55 20.59
CA VAL A 243 1.88 12.20 19.32
C VAL A 243 1.11 13.51 19.22
N VAL A 244 1.84 14.60 19.04
CA VAL A 244 1.30 15.94 18.88
C VAL A 244 1.72 16.49 17.53
N LYS A 245 0.75 16.93 16.73
CA LYS A 245 0.99 17.50 15.40
C LYS A 245 1.41 18.97 15.50
N ASP A 246 2.19 19.43 14.53
CA ASP A 246 2.61 20.82 14.29
C ASP A 246 3.30 21.48 15.49
N VAL A 247 4.16 20.72 16.18
CA VAL A 247 4.96 21.26 17.28
C VAL A 247 6.06 22.19 16.77
N LYS A 248 6.37 23.24 17.54
CA LYS A 248 7.52 24.10 17.28
C LYS A 248 8.76 23.56 17.99
N GLU A 249 9.85 23.48 17.25
CA GLU A 249 11.14 23.05 17.77
C GLU A 249 11.63 24.05 18.84
N GLY A 250 11.72 23.60 20.11
CA GLY A 250 12.13 24.44 21.24
C GLY A 250 11.02 24.85 22.21
N ASP A 251 9.74 24.72 21.84
CA ASP A 251 8.63 24.90 22.80
C ASP A 251 8.57 23.69 23.73
N ALA A 252 8.58 23.92 25.04
CA ALA A 252 8.43 22.88 26.06
C ALA A 252 6.95 22.56 26.37
N ASP A 253 6.03 23.43 25.96
CA ASP A 253 4.64 23.45 26.43
C ASP A 253 3.68 22.54 25.66
N TRP A 254 4.12 21.83 24.62
CA TRP A 254 3.25 20.89 23.90
C TRP A 254 2.94 19.60 24.68
N GLU A 255 3.50 19.42 25.88
CA GLU A 255 3.19 18.32 26.80
C GLU A 255 1.71 18.31 27.27
N SER A 256 1.07 19.48 27.32
CA SER A 256 -0.33 19.64 27.72
C SER A 256 -1.31 19.71 26.54
N GLY A 257 -0.83 19.56 25.31
CA GLY A 257 -1.68 19.58 24.11
C GLY A 257 -2.62 18.37 24.05
N GLU A 258 -3.85 18.57 23.58
CA GLU A 258 -4.78 17.50 23.20
C GLU A 258 -4.25 16.77 21.95
N GLY A 259 -3.22 15.95 22.11
CA GLY A 259 -2.67 15.11 21.04
C GLY A 259 -3.27 13.70 21.02
N VAL A 260 -3.10 13.01 19.90
CA VAL A 260 -3.49 11.60 19.79
C VAL A 260 -2.50 10.72 20.55
N ARG A 261 -3.01 9.95 21.51
CA ARG A 261 -2.21 8.94 22.22
C ARG A 261 -2.05 7.70 21.34
N VAL A 262 -0.82 7.28 21.13
CA VAL A 262 -0.48 6.12 20.32
C VAL A 262 0.35 5.12 21.10
N GLY A 263 -0.14 3.90 21.24
CA GLY A 263 0.53 2.83 21.97
C GLY A 263 1.30 1.92 21.04
N GLY A 264 2.55 1.59 21.39
CA GLY A 264 3.27 0.47 20.77
C GLY A 264 3.35 -0.66 21.79
N ARG A 265 2.94 -1.86 21.43
CA ARG A 265 3.19 -3.06 22.24
C ARG A 265 4.10 -3.99 21.46
N LEU A 266 5.30 -4.22 21.98
CA LEU A 266 6.17 -5.30 21.53
C LEU A 266 5.97 -6.48 22.48
N SER A 267 5.60 -7.64 21.95
CA SER A 267 5.42 -8.87 22.73
C SER A 267 6.07 -10.05 22.03
N GLU A 268 6.69 -10.96 22.79
CA GLU A 268 7.29 -12.16 22.23
C GLU A 268 6.26 -13.30 22.22
N ARG A 269 5.99 -13.90 21.06
CA ARG A 269 5.13 -15.08 20.92
C ARG A 269 5.80 -16.10 20.01
N GLY A 270 6.18 -17.24 20.59
CA GLY A 270 6.67 -18.42 19.86
C GLY A 270 7.95 -18.15 19.06
N GLY A 271 8.89 -17.37 19.58
CA GLY A 271 10.14 -17.02 18.87
C GLY A 271 9.98 -15.96 17.77
N SER A 272 8.82 -15.31 17.70
CA SER A 272 8.57 -14.16 16.83
C SER A 272 8.16 -12.94 17.68
N LEU A 273 8.65 -11.76 17.30
CA LEU A 273 8.26 -10.50 17.95
C LEU A 273 6.97 -10.01 17.31
N LEU A 274 5.91 -9.89 18.09
CA LEU A 274 4.65 -9.28 17.65
C LEU A 274 4.65 -7.81 18.04
N LEU A 275 4.59 -6.95 17.04
CA LEU A 275 4.48 -5.51 17.21
C LEU A 275 3.07 -5.05 16.89
N GLU A 276 2.42 -4.42 17.86
CA GLU A 276 1.08 -3.88 17.74
C GLU A 276 1.10 -2.37 17.95
N GLY A 277 0.41 -1.65 17.07
CA GLY A 277 0.20 -0.21 17.17
C GLY A 277 -1.25 0.10 17.49
N PHE A 278 -1.48 0.98 18.45
CA PHE A 278 -2.81 1.41 18.89
C PHE A 278 -2.93 2.93 18.77
N VAL A 279 -4.09 3.40 18.33
CA VAL A 279 -4.49 4.82 18.38
C VAL A 279 -5.73 4.86 19.25
N GLY A 280 -5.63 5.45 20.45
CA GLY A 280 -6.62 5.19 21.51
C GLY A 280 -6.72 3.69 21.82
N ASP A 281 -7.93 3.14 21.82
CA ASP A 281 -8.19 1.70 22.04
C ASP A 281 -8.23 0.88 20.72
N ARG A 282 -8.08 1.53 19.57
CA ARG A 282 -8.16 0.86 18.26
C ARG A 282 -6.81 0.29 17.86
N LEU A 283 -6.74 -1.01 17.64
CA LEU A 283 -5.60 -1.67 16.98
C LEU A 283 -5.52 -1.16 15.55
N VAL A 284 -4.41 -0.53 15.20
CA VAL A 284 -4.19 0.03 13.87
C VAL A 284 -3.32 -0.87 13.00
N PHE A 285 -2.34 -1.52 13.61
CA PHE A 285 -1.54 -2.53 12.94
C PHE A 285 -1.10 -3.60 13.92
N SER A 286 -0.93 -4.82 13.42
CA SER A 286 -0.35 -5.94 14.15
C SER A 286 0.55 -6.69 13.18
N LYS A 287 1.86 -6.76 13.48
CA LYS A 287 2.85 -7.33 12.57
C LYS A 287 3.73 -8.33 13.30
N HIS A 288 3.75 -9.55 12.77
CA HIS A 288 4.75 -10.54 13.16
C HIS A 288 6.09 -10.15 12.56
N CYS A 289 7.02 -9.79 13.43
CA CYS A 289 8.41 -9.53 13.13
C CYS A 289 9.16 -10.85 13.29
N SER A 290 9.11 -11.69 12.25
CA SER A 290 10.07 -12.79 12.12
C SER A 290 11.45 -12.20 11.81
N CYS A 291 12.52 -12.84 12.31
CA CYS A 291 13.91 -12.38 12.30
C CYS A 291 14.48 -11.90 10.94
N GLU A 292 13.76 -12.10 9.83
CA GLU A 292 14.28 -11.89 8.47
C GLU A 292 13.79 -10.68 7.69
N ARG A 293 12.80 -9.87 8.12
CA ARG A 293 12.44 -8.62 7.39
C ARG A 293 11.38 -7.78 8.11
N LEU A 294 11.81 -6.78 8.89
CA LEU A 294 11.00 -5.58 9.10
C LEU A 294 11.37 -4.57 8.02
N THR A 295 10.69 -4.64 6.88
CA THR A 295 10.69 -3.50 5.96
C THR A 295 9.93 -2.35 6.63
N PRO A 296 10.37 -1.08 6.47
CA PRO A 296 9.70 0.09 7.04
C PRO A 296 8.30 0.34 6.47
N TYR A 297 7.81 -0.54 5.59
CA TYR A 297 6.46 -0.55 5.07
C TYR A 297 5.55 -1.27 6.08
N PHE A 298 5.04 -0.50 7.04
CA PHE A 298 4.11 -0.97 8.05
C PHE A 298 2.69 -1.07 7.50
N HIS A 299 1.95 -2.04 8.02
CA HIS A 299 0.58 -2.32 7.64
C HIS A 299 -0.37 -1.31 8.31
N SER A 300 -0.50 -0.13 7.73
CA SER A 300 -1.77 0.59 7.71
C SER A 300 -1.99 1.05 6.28
N GLU A 301 -3.23 1.14 5.83
CA GLU A 301 -3.67 1.16 4.42
C GLU A 301 -3.02 2.22 3.47
N TRP A 302 -2.02 3.00 3.91
CA TRP A 302 -1.48 4.17 3.21
C TRP A 302 0.02 4.44 3.42
N TRP A 303 0.78 3.53 4.06
CA TRP A 303 2.13 3.82 4.58
C TRP A 303 3.27 3.95 3.55
N LEU A 304 2.99 3.94 2.25
CA LEU A 304 4.00 3.71 1.22
C LEU A 304 4.64 4.98 0.64
N GLN A 305 4.17 6.18 1.03
CA GLN A 305 4.63 7.46 0.47
C GLN A 305 5.25 8.46 1.46
N CYS A 306 5.27 8.19 2.76
CA CYS A 306 5.87 9.11 3.73
C CYS A 306 7.40 8.89 3.83
N ARG A 307 8.19 9.92 3.51
CA ARG A 307 9.63 9.95 3.85
C ARG A 307 9.77 10.58 5.23
N ALA A 308 10.12 9.77 6.22
CA ALA A 308 10.58 10.26 7.52
C ALA A 308 12.08 10.55 7.43
N THR A 309 12.49 11.79 7.69
CA THR A 309 13.90 12.13 7.92
C THR A 309 14.07 12.41 9.40
N ALA A 310 14.56 11.43 10.16
CA ALA A 310 15.14 11.68 11.47
C ALA A 310 16.49 12.38 11.25
N ALA A 311 16.66 13.57 11.83
CA ALA A 311 17.92 14.30 11.75
C ALA A 311 18.98 13.53 12.55
N GLY A 312 19.78 12.74 11.83
CA GLY A 312 20.93 12.01 12.37
C GLY A 312 20.97 10.57 11.88
N LEU A 313 21.97 10.29 11.05
CA LEU A 313 22.60 8.98 10.76
C LEU A 313 22.25 8.28 9.42
N TYR A 314 23.22 8.45 8.51
CA TYR A 314 23.76 7.52 7.51
C TYR A 314 23.03 7.33 6.17
N ASP A 315 23.30 8.28 5.28
CA ASP A 315 23.54 7.99 3.86
C ASP A 315 24.86 7.21 3.74
N VAL A 316 24.81 5.88 3.65
CA VAL A 316 25.97 5.07 3.19
C VAL A 316 25.77 4.81 1.71
N SER A 317 26.12 5.83 0.92
CA SER A 317 26.42 5.67 -0.49
C SER A 317 27.72 4.87 -0.63
N TYR A 318 27.64 3.57 -0.97
CA TYR A 318 28.79 2.86 -1.52
C TYR A 318 29.02 3.36 -2.96
N CYS A 319 29.80 4.42 -3.10
CA CYS A 319 30.64 4.60 -4.29
C CYS A 319 31.93 3.82 -4.06
N ARG A 320 32.40 3.10 -5.10
CA ARG A 320 33.78 2.59 -5.13
C ARG A 320 34.80 3.71 -4.95
#